data_AF-A0A139XDU0-F1
#
_entry.id   AF-A0A139XDU0-F1
#
_cell.length_a   1.000
_cell.length_b   1.000
_cell.length_c   1.000
_cell.angle_alpha   90.00
_cell.angle_beta   90.00
_cell.angle_gamma   90.00
#
_symmetry.space_group_name_H-M   'P 1'
#
loop_
_entity.id
_entity.type
_entity.pdbx_description
1 polymer ?
#
loop_
_entity_poly.entity_id
_entity_poly.type
_entity_poly.pdbx_seq_one_letter_code
_entity_poly.pdbx_strand_id
1 'polypeptide(L)'
;MAALKTSPKLSFKRFFQHLDPLSKFVFISLGLFSMGLVAFSMWRIVGRFTAPEIILAAGDMEGESYIISQAIEKVVESKSNIKITVRETGGTSQSLEMLKTGQVQMAAAQADVVSEEMDVSTRKTKPSKSEGANAGVRTVAVLYQDLFQLVVRDPSIKQFTQLKGKTVALPAKGGQYKSFQKIAKHYGLSDITITGSLKGQQDYDDTKAEEDFKSGRANALFRVRAVGNRGISTLVENHNGRLVAIPQAEAMKIKHPAFESTKIPQGAYKGNPAVPDEDLPTIAVSRLLVASDTVDKSVIREITRIILENYQAIADAVSPEHPEVKPLVANLKDPRESASAGLPPLHPGARAFYDRNQPSFVQENADYLALILTIILITFSWIRQIKGWMESSRKNEADEYIQSAINLMKANSGNLENHQKQLDEIFKKAADALIDERISQESFRTFNEAYKTSREAIDRERQLNQEQIEHKQRELSASYIKAIVELLRNSNDSKDILQQRVDTVLKEVAEKLVVEEISQESFRTFIEAYKTTRDAIVGRLG
;
A
#
# COMPACT_ATOMS: atom_id res chain seq x y z
N MET A 1 -11.62 18.12 64.23
CA MET A 1 -11.80 17.95 62.77
C MET A 1 -10.62 18.62 62.09
N ALA A 2 -9.83 18.03 61.19
CA ALA A 2 -9.89 16.76 60.48
C ALA A 2 -8.45 16.34 60.11
N ALA A 3 -8.16 15.05 60.20
CA ALA A 3 -6.88 14.47 59.79
C ALA A 3 -6.83 14.33 58.27
N LEU A 4 -5.91 15.04 57.62
CA LEU A 4 -5.58 14.87 56.20
C LEU A 4 -4.63 13.67 56.05
N LYS A 5 -5.19 12.53 55.66
CA LYS A 5 -4.46 11.33 55.22
C LYS A 5 -3.65 11.66 53.96
N THR A 6 -2.33 11.54 54.06
CA THR A 6 -1.41 11.53 52.93
C THR A 6 -1.59 10.24 52.14
N SER A 7 -1.74 10.34 50.82
CA SER A 7 -1.82 9.22 49.90
C SER A 7 -0.47 8.47 49.84
N PRO A 8 -0.47 7.12 49.77
CA PRO A 8 0.78 6.38 49.70
C PRO A 8 1.40 6.59 48.31
N LYS A 9 2.61 7.18 48.28
CA LYS A 9 3.43 7.23 47.06
C LYS A 9 3.67 5.78 46.60
N LEU A 10 2.98 5.34 45.54
CA LEU A 10 3.29 4.07 44.89
C LEU A 10 4.74 4.14 44.40
N SER A 11 5.63 3.43 45.09
CA SER A 11 7.02 3.28 44.66
C SER A 11 7.05 2.33 43.47
N PHE A 12 7.36 2.86 42.28
CA PHE A 12 7.54 2.09 41.04
C PHE A 12 8.43 0.85 41.24
N LYS A 13 9.44 0.96 42.12
CA LYS A 13 10.34 -0.13 42.50
C LYS A 13 9.61 -1.31 43.15
N ARG A 14 8.60 -1.05 44.00
CA ARG A 14 7.80 -2.11 44.65
C ARG A 14 6.83 -2.77 43.67
N PHE A 15 6.19 -1.98 42.79
CA PHE A 15 5.33 -2.50 41.73
C PHE A 15 6.11 -3.44 40.79
N PHE A 16 7.28 -3.01 40.31
CA PHE A 16 8.09 -3.80 39.40
C PHE A 16 8.61 -5.11 40.03
N GLN A 17 8.92 -5.10 41.33
CA GLN A 17 9.38 -6.30 42.04
C GLN A 17 8.30 -7.40 42.14
N HIS A 18 7.01 -7.03 42.20
CA HIS A 18 5.88 -7.96 42.31
C HIS A 18 5.37 -8.52 40.96
N LEU A 19 5.88 -8.06 39.83
CA LEU A 19 5.52 -8.60 38.51
C LEU A 19 6.10 -10.02 38.33
N ASP A 20 5.37 -10.89 37.63
CA ASP A 20 5.85 -12.20 37.20
C ASP A 20 6.98 -12.06 36.15
N PRO A 21 7.80 -13.09 35.92
CA PRO A 21 8.95 -13.01 35.01
C PRO A 21 8.59 -12.58 33.58
N LEU A 22 7.42 -12.97 33.08
CA LEU A 22 6.98 -12.67 31.72
C LEU A 22 6.54 -11.20 31.61
N SER A 23 5.76 -10.72 32.57
CA SER A 23 5.38 -9.30 32.63
C SER A 23 6.59 -8.37 32.82
N LYS A 24 7.61 -8.78 33.59
CA LYS A 24 8.88 -8.04 33.70
C LYS A 24 9.60 -7.93 32.36
N PHE A 25 9.67 -9.03 31.61
CA PHE A 25 10.28 -9.03 30.27
C PHE A 25 9.53 -8.11 29.30
N VAL A 26 8.20 -8.18 29.27
CA VAL A 26 7.36 -7.30 28.43
C VAL A 26 7.58 -5.83 28.81
N PHE A 27 7.56 -5.48 30.10
CA PHE A 27 7.79 -4.10 30.54
C PHE A 27 9.19 -3.58 30.17
N ILE A 28 10.23 -4.41 30.32
CA ILE A 28 11.59 -4.05 29.91
C ILE A 28 11.66 -3.86 28.39
N SER A 29 11.05 -4.75 27.61
CA SER A 29 11.03 -4.63 26.14
C SER A 29 10.28 -3.38 25.67
N LEU A 30 9.15 -3.04 26.30
CA LEU A 30 8.38 -1.83 25.98
C LEU A 30 9.18 -0.57 26.35
N GLY A 31 9.88 -0.61 27.49
CA GLY A 31 10.77 0.45 27.94
C GLY A 31 11.92 0.68 26.97
N LEU A 32 12.61 -0.38 26.55
CA LEU A 32 13.69 -0.31 25.57
C LEU A 32 13.19 0.16 24.20
N PHE A 33 12.02 -0.33 23.75
CA PHE A 33 11.40 0.10 22.51
C PHE A 33 11.02 1.59 22.54
N SER A 34 10.37 2.04 23.62
CA SER A 34 10.01 3.44 23.82
C SER A 34 11.26 4.34 23.87
N MET A 35 12.31 3.92 24.57
CA MET A 35 13.57 4.66 24.65
C MET A 35 14.29 4.71 23.30
N GLY A 36 14.26 3.63 22.52
CA GLY A 36 14.75 3.59 21.15
C GLY A 36 13.95 4.52 20.23
N LEU A 37 12.64 4.59 20.39
CA LEU A 37 11.75 5.45 19.60
C LEU A 37 11.99 6.93 19.92
N VAL A 38 12.18 7.27 21.20
CA VAL A 38 12.58 8.61 21.65
C VAL A 38 13.97 8.98 21.13
N ALA A 39 14.96 8.08 21.24
CA ALA A 39 16.31 8.32 20.72
C ALA A 39 16.32 8.51 19.20
N PHE A 40 15.58 7.69 18.46
CA PHE A 40 15.42 7.82 17.00
C PHE A 40 14.73 9.13 16.63
N SER A 41 13.66 9.50 17.34
CA SER A 41 12.94 10.76 17.13
C SER A 41 13.84 11.96 17.43
N MET A 42 14.60 11.91 18.53
CA MET A 42 15.53 12.95 18.93
C MET A 42 16.70 13.06 17.94
N TRP A 43 17.25 11.95 17.46
CA TRP A 43 18.27 11.95 16.40
C TRP A 43 17.73 12.55 15.09
N ARG A 44 16.49 12.24 14.70
CA ARG A 44 15.84 12.84 13.53
C ARG A 44 15.57 14.33 13.71
N ILE A 45 15.27 14.78 14.93
CA ILE A 45 15.09 16.20 15.26
C ILE A 45 16.44 16.93 15.22
N VAL A 46 17.48 16.40 15.87
CA VAL A 46 18.83 16.97 15.85
C VAL A 46 19.40 17.03 14.43
N GLY A 47 19.22 15.97 13.64
CA GLY A 47 19.63 15.95 12.23
C GLY A 47 18.88 16.94 11.33
N ARG A 48 17.73 17.49 11.75
CA ARG A 48 17.07 18.61 11.07
C ARG A 48 17.67 19.98 11.44
N PHE A 49 18.34 20.08 12.59
CA PHE A 49 18.96 21.32 13.05
C PHE A 49 20.38 21.52 12.51
N THR A 50 21.05 20.48 12.05
CA THR A 50 22.31 20.62 11.29
C THR A 50 21.98 21.02 9.85
N ALA A 51 22.40 22.21 9.45
CA ALA A 51 22.27 22.70 8.08
C ALA A 51 23.03 21.76 7.11
N PRO A 52 22.38 21.17 6.09
CA PRO A 52 23.11 20.43 5.06
C PRO A 52 24.02 21.38 4.30
N GLU A 53 25.32 21.06 4.24
CA GLU A 53 26.31 21.80 3.45
C GLU A 53 26.47 21.14 2.08
N ILE A 54 26.32 21.93 1.03
CA ILE A 54 26.44 21.52 -0.37
C ILE A 54 27.53 22.36 -1.03
N ILE A 55 28.59 21.74 -1.49
CA ILE A 55 29.57 22.38 -2.36
C ILE A 55 29.10 22.20 -3.81
N LEU A 56 28.98 23.30 -4.55
CA LEU A 56 28.53 23.34 -5.94
C LEU A 56 29.67 23.83 -6.84
N ALA A 57 30.24 22.94 -7.65
CA ALA A 57 31.26 23.29 -8.63
C ALA A 57 30.66 23.93 -9.89
N ALA A 58 31.01 25.18 -10.21
CA ALA A 58 30.27 25.95 -11.22
C ALA A 58 31.09 26.47 -12.41
N GLY A 59 32.38 26.12 -12.53
CA GLY A 59 33.25 26.65 -13.58
C GLY A 59 33.91 27.97 -13.17
N ASP A 60 34.39 28.71 -14.16
CA ASP A 60 35.04 30.01 -14.04
C ASP A 60 34.15 31.08 -13.36
N MET A 61 34.71 31.95 -12.52
CA MET A 61 33.93 32.93 -11.75
C MET A 61 33.18 33.95 -12.60
N GLU A 62 33.72 34.32 -13.76
CA GLU A 62 33.10 35.25 -14.71
C GLU A 62 32.10 34.51 -15.63
N GLY A 63 32.02 33.19 -15.51
CA GLY A 63 31.13 32.33 -16.29
C GLY A 63 29.68 32.37 -15.82
N GLU A 64 28.75 32.21 -16.77
CA GLU A 64 27.31 32.29 -16.55
C GLU A 64 26.82 31.24 -15.54
N SER A 65 27.41 30.03 -15.55
CA SER A 65 27.06 28.98 -14.60
C SER A 65 27.47 29.32 -13.18
N TYR A 66 28.61 29.98 -12.96
CA TYR A 66 29.06 30.39 -11.64
C TYR A 66 28.17 31.49 -11.08
N ILE A 67 27.89 32.52 -11.90
CA ILE A 67 27.01 33.63 -11.54
C ILE A 67 25.59 33.17 -11.22
N ILE A 68 25.01 32.28 -12.04
CA ILE A 68 23.68 31.69 -11.76
C ILE A 68 23.73 30.81 -10.51
N SER A 69 24.81 30.07 -10.29
CA SER A 69 24.94 29.23 -9.09
C SER A 69 25.03 30.06 -7.81
N GLN A 70 25.71 31.23 -7.84
CA GLN A 70 25.71 32.17 -6.73
C GLN A 70 24.34 32.79 -6.48
N ALA A 71 23.58 33.07 -7.54
CA ALA A 71 22.21 33.53 -7.39
C ALA A 71 21.32 32.44 -6.76
N ILE A 72 21.49 31.18 -7.18
CA ILE A 72 20.82 30.02 -6.58
C ILE A 72 21.21 29.86 -5.11
N GLU A 73 22.50 29.94 -4.78
CA GLU A 73 23.01 29.92 -3.39
C GLU A 73 22.27 30.95 -2.54
N LYS A 74 22.30 32.23 -2.91
CA LYS A 74 21.64 33.31 -2.15
C LYS A 74 20.16 33.02 -1.90
N VAL A 75 19.44 32.57 -2.93
CA VAL A 75 18.00 32.30 -2.81
C VAL A 75 17.73 31.06 -1.96
N VAL A 76 18.48 29.97 -2.14
CA VAL A 76 18.35 28.75 -1.33
C VAL A 76 18.62 29.02 0.14
N GLU A 77 19.69 29.75 0.45
CA GLU A 77 20.03 30.10 1.83
C GLU A 77 19.01 31.05 2.48
N SER A 78 18.35 31.91 1.70
CA SER A 78 17.30 32.80 2.21
C SER A 78 15.97 32.09 2.46
N LYS A 79 15.73 30.94 1.82
CA LYS A 79 14.45 30.20 1.83
C LYS A 79 14.49 28.89 2.58
N SER A 80 15.68 28.43 2.98
CA SER A 80 15.89 27.14 3.66
C SER A 80 17.07 27.20 4.62
N ASN A 81 17.28 26.13 5.38
CA ASN A 81 18.48 25.95 6.21
C ASN A 81 19.64 25.29 5.46
N ILE A 82 19.53 25.08 4.14
CA ILE A 82 20.58 24.47 3.32
C ILE A 82 21.65 25.53 3.06
N LYS A 83 22.91 25.17 3.26
CA LYS A 83 24.06 26.01 2.94
C LYS A 83 24.68 25.56 1.63
N ILE A 84 24.87 26.49 0.70
CA ILE A 84 25.50 26.20 -0.58
C ILE A 84 26.80 27.01 -0.64
N THR A 85 27.91 26.36 -0.98
CA THR A 85 29.16 27.06 -1.29
C THR A 85 29.50 26.83 -2.74
N VAL A 86 29.45 27.88 -3.55
CA VAL A 86 29.84 27.80 -4.96
C VAL A 86 31.36 27.81 -5.05
N ARG A 87 31.92 26.84 -5.78
CA ARG A 87 33.35 26.66 -5.98
C ARG A 87 33.72 26.81 -7.45
N GLU A 88 34.72 27.64 -7.69
CA GLU A 88 35.30 27.82 -9.02
C GLU A 88 36.02 26.53 -9.47
N THR A 89 35.92 26.24 -10.76
CA THR A 89 36.68 25.17 -11.41
C THR A 89 37.13 25.60 -12.80
N GLY A 90 38.10 24.90 -13.38
CA GLY A 90 38.51 25.00 -14.78
C GLY A 90 37.49 24.46 -15.80
N GLY A 91 36.21 24.46 -15.46
CA GLY A 91 35.10 24.07 -16.31
C GLY A 91 34.56 22.64 -16.08
N THR A 92 33.67 22.21 -16.97
CA THR A 92 32.84 21.01 -16.78
C THR A 92 33.61 19.74 -16.45
N SER A 93 34.74 19.46 -17.12
CA SER A 93 35.50 18.22 -16.85
C SER A 93 36.06 18.17 -15.44
N GLN A 94 36.55 19.30 -14.90
CA GLN A 94 37.01 19.34 -13.51
C GLN A 94 35.83 19.27 -12.54
N SER A 95 34.72 19.96 -12.82
CA SER A 95 33.52 19.90 -11.96
C SER A 95 32.97 18.47 -11.85
N LEU A 96 32.93 17.72 -12.95
CA LEU A 96 32.46 16.33 -12.95
C LEU A 96 33.44 15.38 -12.23
N GLU A 97 34.74 15.60 -12.36
CA GLU A 97 35.74 14.83 -11.63
C GLU A 97 35.62 15.05 -10.11
N MET A 98 35.45 16.31 -9.69
CA MET A 98 35.21 16.65 -8.29
C MET A 98 33.90 16.03 -7.77
N LEU A 99 32.86 15.97 -8.60
CA LEU A 99 31.58 15.36 -8.25
C LEU A 99 31.74 13.84 -8.06
N LYS A 100 32.42 13.16 -8.99
CA LYS A 100 32.66 11.70 -8.95
C LYS A 100 33.51 11.28 -7.76
N THR A 101 34.54 12.08 -7.45
CA THR A 101 35.45 11.84 -6.32
C THR A 101 34.88 12.29 -4.97
N GLY A 102 33.65 12.84 -4.95
CA GLY A 102 32.96 13.27 -3.73
C GLY A 102 33.51 14.55 -3.10
N GLN A 103 34.36 15.30 -3.79
CA GLN A 103 34.87 16.60 -3.34
C GLN A 103 33.80 17.69 -3.37
N VAL A 104 32.78 17.52 -4.22
CA VAL A 104 31.59 18.38 -4.30
C VAL A 104 30.33 17.54 -4.40
N GLN A 105 29.20 18.10 -3.96
CA GLN A 105 27.90 17.41 -3.96
C GLN A 105 27.09 17.73 -5.21
N MET A 106 27.32 18.90 -5.81
CA MET A 106 26.65 19.38 -7.01
C MET A 106 27.64 20.00 -7.99
N ALA A 107 27.27 20.04 -9.27
CA ALA A 107 28.07 20.66 -10.31
C ALA A 107 27.20 21.24 -11.43
N ALA A 108 27.64 22.35 -12.03
CA ALA A 108 27.17 22.81 -13.33
C ALA A 108 28.01 22.17 -14.45
N ALA A 109 27.37 21.54 -15.42
CA ALA A 109 28.04 20.71 -16.41
C ALA A 109 27.36 20.74 -17.79
N GLN A 110 28.14 20.76 -18.87
CA GLN A 110 27.66 20.64 -20.24
C GLN A 110 27.18 19.20 -20.53
N ALA A 111 25.98 19.05 -21.10
CA ALA A 111 25.37 17.75 -21.35
C ALA A 111 26.20 16.81 -22.27
N ASP A 112 26.92 17.37 -23.26
CA ASP A 112 27.75 16.60 -24.19
C ASP A 112 29.03 16.03 -23.55
N VAL A 113 29.49 16.64 -22.46
CA VAL A 113 30.62 16.14 -21.67
C VAL A 113 30.14 15.10 -20.66
N VAL A 114 28.99 15.35 -20.03
CA VAL A 114 28.37 14.45 -19.06
C VAL A 114 28.02 13.10 -19.70
N SER A 115 27.39 13.11 -20.88
CA SER A 115 27.02 11.90 -21.62
C SER A 115 28.23 11.04 -21.97
N GLU A 116 29.30 11.64 -22.47
CA GLU A 116 30.55 10.96 -22.77
C GLU A 116 31.17 10.31 -21.52
N GLU A 117 31.15 11.03 -20.40
CA GLU A 117 31.69 10.54 -19.14
C GLU A 117 30.84 9.44 -18.49
N MET A 118 29.56 9.35 -18.83
CA MET A 118 28.69 8.21 -18.47
C MET A 118 28.86 7.01 -19.40
N ASP A 119 29.00 7.22 -20.72
CA ASP A 119 29.19 6.14 -21.70
C ASP A 119 30.50 5.37 -21.48
N VAL A 120 31.53 6.04 -20.96
CA VAL A 120 32.78 5.38 -20.54
C VAL A 120 32.56 4.48 -19.32
N SER A 121 31.65 4.87 -18.41
CA SER A 121 31.29 4.07 -17.23
C SER A 121 30.47 2.83 -17.59
N THR A 122 29.59 2.91 -18.60
CA THR A 122 28.77 1.77 -19.05
C THR A 122 29.51 0.79 -19.96
N ARG A 123 30.59 1.20 -20.64
CA ARG A 123 31.44 0.30 -21.44
C ARG A 123 32.48 -0.49 -20.65
N LYS A 124 32.78 -0.11 -19.40
CA LYS A 124 33.55 -0.96 -18.48
C LYS A 124 32.60 -1.88 -17.72
N THR A 125 32.42 -3.09 -18.24
CA THR A 125 31.85 -4.21 -17.50
C THR A 125 32.56 -4.38 -16.16
N LYS A 126 31.77 -4.35 -15.08
CA LYS A 126 32.12 -4.45 -13.65
C LYS A 126 32.84 -3.23 -13.06
N PRO A 127 32.27 -2.58 -12.03
CA PRO A 127 33.05 -1.66 -11.19
C PRO A 127 34.17 -2.48 -10.53
N SER A 128 35.42 -2.14 -10.82
CA SER A 128 36.56 -2.69 -10.10
C SER A 128 36.44 -2.24 -8.65
N LYS A 129 36.45 -3.19 -7.70
CA LYS A 129 36.42 -2.92 -6.24
C LYS A 129 37.67 -2.17 -5.72
N SER A 130 38.55 -1.70 -6.60
CA SER A 130 39.81 -1.02 -6.27
C SER A 130 39.84 0.48 -6.63
N GLU A 131 38.80 1.01 -7.27
CA GLU A 131 38.61 2.45 -7.43
C GLU A 131 37.52 2.85 -6.43
N GLY A 132 37.77 3.88 -5.62
CA GLY A 132 36.83 4.34 -4.58
C GLY A 132 35.40 4.51 -5.13
N ALA A 133 34.39 4.41 -4.27
CA ALA A 133 32.98 4.48 -4.65
C ALA A 133 32.68 5.74 -5.49
N ASN A 134 32.77 5.61 -6.82
CA ASN A 134 32.51 6.73 -7.73
C ASN A 134 31.03 7.07 -7.65
N ALA A 135 30.73 8.28 -7.19
CA ALA A 135 29.37 8.80 -7.14
C ALA A 135 28.75 8.80 -8.54
N GLY A 136 27.50 8.34 -8.65
CA GLY A 136 26.74 8.41 -9.89
C GLY A 136 26.29 9.84 -10.16
N VAL A 137 26.45 10.33 -11.39
CA VAL A 137 25.95 11.65 -11.79
C VAL A 137 24.45 11.58 -12.05
N ARG A 138 23.68 12.48 -11.44
CA ARG A 138 22.23 12.59 -11.61
C ARG A 138 21.82 14.02 -11.96
N THR A 139 20.87 14.15 -12.89
CA THR A 139 20.39 15.47 -13.31
C THR A 139 19.42 16.05 -12.27
N VAL A 140 19.58 17.32 -11.94
CA VAL A 140 18.69 18.08 -11.05
C VAL A 140 17.80 19.00 -11.88
N ALA A 141 18.39 19.84 -12.73
CA ALA A 141 17.68 20.79 -13.58
C ALA A 141 18.50 21.10 -14.86
N VAL A 142 17.84 21.61 -15.89
CA VAL A 142 18.52 22.30 -16.99
C VAL A 142 18.60 23.78 -16.61
N LEU A 143 19.80 24.36 -16.70
CA LEU A 143 20.04 25.75 -16.33
C LEU A 143 19.75 26.70 -17.50
N TYR A 144 20.39 26.46 -18.64
CA TYR A 144 20.25 27.23 -19.88
C TYR A 144 20.91 26.44 -21.03
N GLN A 145 20.90 27.00 -22.25
CA GLN A 145 21.61 26.43 -23.39
C GLN A 145 22.91 27.19 -23.68
N ASP A 146 24.00 26.45 -23.87
CA ASP A 146 25.23 26.98 -24.43
C ASP A 146 25.22 26.77 -25.95
N LEU A 147 25.62 27.79 -26.69
CA LEU A 147 25.83 27.69 -28.14
C LEU A 147 27.32 27.58 -28.43
N PHE A 148 27.61 26.88 -29.52
CA PHE A 148 28.95 26.74 -30.06
C PHE A 148 29.22 27.96 -30.92
N GLN A 149 30.27 28.69 -30.62
CA GLN A 149 30.51 30.00 -31.22
C GLN A 149 31.95 30.08 -31.68
N LEU A 150 32.13 30.28 -32.99
CA LEU A 150 33.42 30.49 -33.62
C LEU A 150 33.54 31.98 -33.96
N VAL A 151 34.40 32.67 -33.24
CA VAL A 151 34.74 34.07 -33.49
C VAL A 151 36.04 34.11 -34.29
N VAL A 152 36.08 34.81 -35.40
CA VAL A 152 37.25 34.92 -36.28
C VAL A 152 37.65 36.37 -36.45
N ARG A 153 38.96 36.60 -36.59
CA ARG A 153 39.52 37.89 -36.98
C ARG A 153 39.86 37.94 -38.46
N ASP A 154 40.39 36.83 -38.99
CA ASP A 154 40.85 36.71 -40.36
C ASP A 154 39.66 36.69 -41.35
N PRO A 155 39.55 37.67 -42.28
CA PRO A 155 38.45 37.73 -43.25
C PRO A 155 38.42 36.60 -44.27
N SER A 156 39.52 35.84 -44.40
CA SER A 156 39.54 34.64 -45.23
C SER A 156 38.78 33.46 -44.61
N ILE A 157 38.50 33.49 -43.29
CA ILE A 157 37.78 32.43 -42.58
C ILE A 157 36.29 32.77 -42.57
N LYS A 158 35.54 32.16 -43.48
CA LYS A 158 34.08 32.27 -43.65
C LYS A 158 33.33 30.99 -43.28
N GLN A 159 34.04 29.86 -43.14
CA GLN A 159 33.47 28.57 -42.78
C GLN A 159 34.42 27.77 -41.88
N PHE A 160 33.87 26.88 -41.06
CA PHE A 160 34.63 26.10 -40.07
C PHE A 160 35.83 25.33 -40.68
N THR A 161 35.70 24.79 -41.90
CA THR A 161 36.77 24.01 -42.55
C THR A 161 38.01 24.84 -42.90
N GLN A 162 37.89 26.17 -42.96
CA GLN A 162 39.01 27.09 -43.24
C GLN A 162 39.89 27.34 -42.00
N LEU A 163 39.58 26.70 -40.87
CA LEU A 163 40.49 26.63 -39.72
C LEU A 163 41.71 25.73 -39.95
N LYS A 164 41.73 24.96 -41.05
CA LYS A 164 42.90 24.14 -41.42
C LYS A 164 44.14 25.00 -41.57
N GLY A 165 45.21 24.66 -40.85
CA GLY A 165 46.47 25.38 -40.79
C GLY A 165 46.39 26.72 -40.04
N LYS A 166 45.28 27.01 -39.35
CA LYS A 166 45.08 28.25 -38.57
C LYS A 166 45.28 28.00 -37.08
N THR A 167 45.46 29.08 -36.34
CA THR A 167 45.55 29.07 -34.88
C THR A 167 44.21 29.43 -34.25
N VAL A 168 43.73 28.59 -33.34
CA VAL A 168 42.49 28.79 -32.58
C VAL A 168 42.82 28.99 -31.11
N ALA A 169 42.35 30.11 -30.55
CA ALA A 169 42.42 30.44 -29.14
C ALA A 169 41.42 29.59 -28.35
N LEU A 170 41.92 28.59 -27.63
CA LEU A 170 41.13 27.63 -26.87
C LEU A 170 42.03 26.91 -25.84
N PRO A 171 41.58 26.71 -24.59
CA PRO A 171 42.26 25.81 -23.67
C PRO A 171 42.36 24.38 -24.21
N ALA A 172 43.48 23.69 -23.95
CA ALA A 172 43.69 22.31 -24.41
C ALA A 172 43.04 21.23 -23.50
N LYS A 173 42.13 21.66 -22.62
CA LYS A 173 41.44 20.81 -21.64
C LYS A 173 40.03 21.36 -21.37
N GLY A 174 39.20 20.57 -20.70
CA GLY A 174 37.85 20.96 -20.31
C GLY A 174 36.77 20.69 -21.36
N GLY A 175 35.54 21.10 -21.05
CA GLY A 175 34.36 20.78 -21.87
C GLY A 175 34.42 21.38 -23.28
N GLN A 176 34.70 22.69 -23.37
CA GLN A 176 34.81 23.40 -24.65
C GLN A 176 35.83 22.77 -25.60
N TYR A 177 36.95 22.27 -25.06
CA TYR A 177 37.97 21.57 -25.85
C TYR A 177 37.43 20.25 -26.43
N LYS A 178 36.76 19.42 -25.60
CA LYS A 178 36.11 18.19 -26.06
C LYS A 178 35.06 18.48 -27.13
N SER A 179 34.26 19.52 -26.95
CA SER A 179 33.24 19.94 -27.92
C SER A 179 33.87 20.38 -29.26
N PHE A 180 34.96 21.16 -29.22
CA PHE A 180 35.72 21.53 -30.42
C PHE A 180 36.28 20.31 -31.16
N GLN A 181 36.87 19.35 -30.43
CA GLN A 181 37.42 18.14 -31.02
C GLN A 181 36.35 17.31 -31.74
N LYS A 182 35.12 17.26 -31.23
CA LYS A 182 33.98 16.59 -31.88
C LYS A 182 33.65 17.23 -33.23
N ILE A 183 33.61 18.55 -33.30
CA ILE A 183 33.38 19.28 -34.56
C ILE A 183 34.55 19.09 -35.52
N ALA A 184 35.79 19.31 -35.05
CA ALA A 184 36.99 19.15 -35.87
C ALA A 184 37.05 17.74 -36.48
N LYS A 185 36.75 16.71 -35.70
CA LYS A 185 36.64 15.32 -36.17
C LYS A 185 35.53 15.13 -37.20
N HIS A 186 34.35 15.72 -37.00
CA HIS A 186 33.24 15.65 -37.95
C HIS A 186 33.63 16.24 -39.32
N TYR A 187 34.36 17.35 -39.33
CA TYR A 187 34.84 18.00 -40.56
C TYR A 187 36.19 17.45 -41.07
N GLY A 188 36.77 16.42 -40.43
CA GLY A 188 38.05 15.84 -40.84
C GLY A 188 39.25 16.77 -40.67
N LEU A 189 39.18 17.73 -39.75
CA LEU A 189 40.26 18.68 -39.47
C LEU A 189 41.18 18.13 -38.37
N SER A 190 42.44 17.87 -38.73
CA SER A 190 43.50 17.45 -37.81
C SER A 190 44.64 18.47 -37.69
N ASP A 191 44.76 19.36 -38.67
CA ASP A 191 45.81 20.37 -38.78
C ASP A 191 45.26 21.71 -38.28
N ILE A 192 45.11 21.86 -36.96
CA ILE A 192 44.70 23.10 -36.30
C ILE A 192 45.61 23.32 -35.10
N THR A 193 46.20 24.51 -35.00
CA THR A 193 47.02 24.87 -33.83
C THR A 193 46.11 25.40 -32.72
N ILE A 194 46.05 24.70 -31.60
CA ILE A 194 45.35 25.16 -30.40
C ILE A 194 46.36 25.87 -29.50
N THR A 195 46.11 27.15 -29.19
CA THR A 195 47.03 27.97 -28.37
C THR A 195 47.31 27.34 -27.01
N GLY A 196 46.30 26.80 -26.34
CA GLY A 196 46.47 26.11 -25.05
C GLY A 196 47.25 24.80 -25.13
N SER A 197 47.52 24.27 -26.33
CA SER A 197 48.36 23.07 -26.53
C SER A 197 49.84 23.41 -26.78
N LEU A 198 50.17 24.71 -26.88
CA LEU A 198 51.55 25.14 -27.08
C LEU A 198 52.40 24.89 -25.82
N LYS A 199 53.70 24.66 -26.00
CA LYS A 199 54.62 24.42 -24.88
C LYS A 199 54.59 25.60 -23.89
N GLY A 200 54.51 25.30 -22.61
CA GLY A 200 54.49 26.28 -21.53
C GLY A 200 53.10 26.77 -21.10
N GLN A 201 52.01 26.24 -21.69
CA GLN A 201 50.64 26.68 -21.46
C GLN A 201 49.85 25.82 -20.44
N GLN A 202 50.46 25.42 -19.32
CA GLN A 202 49.82 24.53 -18.33
C GLN A 202 48.59 25.15 -17.64
N ASP A 203 48.66 26.46 -17.37
CA ASP A 203 47.62 27.26 -16.73
C ASP A 203 46.84 28.11 -17.75
N TYR A 204 46.65 27.60 -18.95
CA TYR A 204 45.93 28.32 -20.00
C TYR A 204 44.41 28.17 -19.85
N ASP A 205 43.72 29.31 -19.73
CA ASP A 205 42.30 29.45 -19.44
C ASP A 205 41.59 30.30 -20.51
N ASP A 206 40.31 30.59 -20.28
CA ASP A 206 39.50 31.37 -21.22
C ASP A 206 39.98 32.82 -21.30
N THR A 207 40.48 33.41 -20.22
CA THR A 207 41.03 34.77 -20.18
C THR A 207 42.26 34.89 -21.08
N LYS A 208 43.22 33.97 -20.96
CA LYS A 208 44.41 33.92 -21.83
C LYS A 208 44.04 33.63 -23.28
N ALA A 209 43.04 32.79 -23.52
CA ALA A 209 42.49 32.59 -24.87
C ALA A 209 41.92 33.88 -25.47
N GLU A 210 41.17 34.66 -24.69
CA GLU A 210 40.71 35.96 -25.15
C GLU A 210 41.87 36.93 -25.43
N GLU A 211 42.89 36.98 -24.57
CA GLU A 211 44.07 37.82 -24.79
C GLU A 211 44.85 37.44 -26.05
N ASP A 212 45.04 36.14 -26.32
CA ASP A 212 45.66 35.65 -27.54
C ASP A 212 44.86 36.04 -28.79
N PHE A 213 43.53 35.98 -28.70
CA PHE A 213 42.68 36.47 -29.77
C PHE A 213 42.81 38.00 -29.92
N LYS A 214 42.66 38.76 -28.83
CA LYS A 214 42.75 40.24 -28.79
C LYS A 214 44.07 40.75 -29.36
N SER A 215 45.18 40.12 -29.01
CA SER A 215 46.53 40.45 -29.49
C SER A 215 46.87 39.94 -30.89
N GLY A 216 45.99 39.13 -31.51
CA GLY A 216 46.21 38.60 -32.86
C GLY A 216 47.15 37.40 -32.92
N ARG A 217 47.48 36.79 -31.78
CA ARG A 217 48.22 35.52 -31.70
C ARG A 217 47.40 34.33 -32.19
N ALA A 218 46.07 34.46 -32.24
CA ALA A 218 45.15 33.48 -32.83
C ALA A 218 44.30 34.09 -33.95
N ASN A 219 43.95 33.27 -34.95
CA ASN A 219 43.09 33.66 -36.07
C ASN A 219 41.60 33.56 -35.71
N ALA A 220 41.28 32.62 -34.82
CA ALA A 220 39.93 32.34 -34.36
C ALA A 220 39.90 32.05 -32.86
N LEU A 221 38.73 32.11 -32.25
CA LEU A 221 38.46 31.76 -30.86
C LEU A 221 37.18 30.93 -30.84
N PHE A 222 37.21 29.82 -30.11
CA PHE A 222 36.06 28.93 -29.98
C PHE A 222 35.53 28.95 -28.56
N ARG A 223 34.21 29.02 -28.42
CA ARG A 223 33.50 29.04 -27.13
C ARG A 223 32.24 28.18 -27.18
N VAL A 224 31.90 27.61 -26.03
CA VAL A 224 30.60 26.97 -25.77
C VAL A 224 29.96 27.76 -24.63
N ARG A 225 29.19 28.79 -25.00
CA ARG A 225 28.69 29.84 -24.10
C ARG A 225 27.28 30.27 -24.51
N ALA A 226 26.54 30.84 -23.58
CA ALA A 226 25.22 31.40 -23.85
C ALA A 226 25.29 32.53 -24.90
N VAL A 227 24.19 32.75 -25.62
CA VAL A 227 24.05 33.91 -26.52
C VAL A 227 24.09 35.19 -25.69
N GLY A 228 24.81 36.19 -26.17
CA GLY A 228 24.97 37.46 -25.46
C GLY A 228 26.09 37.45 -24.41
N ASN A 229 26.92 36.40 -24.38
CA ASN A 229 28.11 36.34 -23.54
C ASN A 229 28.99 37.59 -23.73
N ARG A 230 29.28 38.28 -22.62
CA ARG A 230 30.02 39.56 -22.60
C ARG A 230 31.42 39.49 -23.22
N GLY A 231 32.12 38.38 -23.04
CA GLY A 231 33.43 38.15 -23.66
C GLY A 231 33.32 38.19 -25.18
N ILE A 232 32.37 37.43 -25.74
CA ILE A 232 32.11 37.40 -27.20
C ILE A 232 31.64 38.78 -27.70
N SER A 233 30.75 39.46 -26.98
CA SER A 233 30.32 40.84 -27.32
C SER A 233 31.52 41.77 -27.41
N THR A 234 32.43 41.74 -26.42
CA THR A 234 33.64 42.56 -26.41
C THR A 234 34.54 42.28 -27.60
N LEU A 235 34.70 41.00 -27.99
CA LEU A 235 35.50 40.63 -29.16
C LEU A 235 34.90 41.15 -30.47
N VAL A 236 33.58 41.08 -30.61
CA VAL A 236 32.84 41.57 -31.78
C VAL A 236 32.89 43.10 -31.87
N GLU A 237 32.64 43.79 -30.76
CA GLU A 237 32.52 45.25 -30.75
C GLU A 237 33.87 45.96 -30.84
N ASN A 238 34.89 45.46 -30.14
CA ASN A 238 36.14 46.19 -29.90
C ASN A 238 37.37 45.56 -30.56
N HIS A 239 37.28 44.33 -31.08
CA HIS A 239 38.45 43.57 -31.54
C HIS A 239 38.28 42.91 -32.92
N ASN A 240 37.41 43.47 -33.77
CA ASN A 240 37.14 43.03 -35.14
C ASN A 240 36.73 41.54 -35.24
N GLY A 241 36.09 41.01 -34.19
CA GLY A 241 35.55 39.66 -34.18
C GLY A 241 34.33 39.54 -35.09
N ARG A 242 34.28 38.46 -35.86
CA ARG A 242 33.12 38.06 -36.66
C ARG A 242 32.73 36.64 -36.34
N LEU A 243 31.43 36.36 -36.32
CA LEU A 243 30.94 35.01 -36.08
C LEU A 243 30.92 34.21 -37.38
N VAL A 244 31.26 32.93 -37.29
CA VAL A 244 31.23 31.98 -38.41
C VAL A 244 30.31 30.82 -38.05
N ALA A 245 29.44 30.45 -39.00
CA ALA A 245 28.48 29.37 -38.81
C ALA A 245 29.17 28.02 -38.57
N ILE A 246 28.52 27.19 -37.76
CA ILE A 246 28.88 25.79 -37.55
C ILE A 246 27.68 24.93 -37.97
N PRO A 247 27.49 24.70 -39.28
CA PRO A 247 26.33 23.97 -39.78
C PRO A 247 26.45 22.47 -39.46
N GLN A 248 25.44 21.70 -39.86
CA GLN A 248 25.38 20.24 -39.73
C GLN A 248 25.20 19.71 -38.29
N ALA A 249 24.60 20.51 -37.40
CA ALA A 249 24.28 20.09 -36.03
C ALA A 249 23.44 18.80 -36.00
N GLU A 250 22.42 18.68 -36.85
CA GLU A 250 21.60 17.46 -36.98
C GLU A 250 22.43 16.22 -37.37
N ALA A 251 23.41 16.37 -38.27
CA ALA A 251 24.29 15.26 -38.64
C ALA A 251 25.23 14.88 -37.49
N MET A 252 25.76 15.87 -36.76
CA MET A 252 26.61 15.63 -35.60
C MET A 252 25.82 14.99 -34.44
N LYS A 253 24.54 15.33 -34.28
CA LYS A 253 23.63 14.75 -33.26
C LYS A 253 23.53 13.23 -33.34
N ILE A 254 23.65 12.64 -34.54
CA ILE A 254 23.65 11.18 -34.75
C ILE A 254 24.76 10.50 -33.92
N LYS A 255 25.95 11.12 -33.82
CA LYS A 255 27.08 10.61 -33.04
C LYS A 255 27.18 11.22 -31.64
N HIS A 256 26.56 12.37 -31.44
CA HIS A 256 26.60 13.15 -30.22
C HIS A 256 25.19 13.56 -29.80
N PRO A 257 24.41 12.66 -29.16
CA PRO A 257 22.97 12.87 -28.90
C PRO A 257 22.61 14.12 -28.08
N ALA A 258 23.58 14.62 -27.30
CA ALA A 258 23.43 15.85 -26.51
C ALA A 258 23.46 17.13 -27.37
N PHE A 259 23.90 17.06 -28.63
CA PHE A 259 23.91 18.20 -29.55
C PHE A 259 22.51 18.49 -30.06
N GLU A 260 22.20 19.77 -30.17
CA GLU A 260 20.94 20.29 -30.70
C GLU A 260 21.23 21.28 -31.83
N SER A 261 20.42 21.25 -32.89
CA SER A 261 20.51 22.27 -33.94
C SER A 261 19.85 23.56 -33.49
N THR A 262 20.56 24.68 -33.65
CA THR A 262 20.03 26.00 -33.33
C THR A 262 20.67 27.08 -34.22
N LYS A 263 20.37 28.35 -33.95
CA LYS A 263 20.95 29.50 -34.62
C LYS A 263 21.28 30.60 -33.60
N ILE A 264 22.35 31.35 -33.87
CA ILE A 264 22.61 32.63 -33.21
C ILE A 264 21.76 33.67 -33.96
N PRO A 265 20.80 34.35 -33.32
CA PRO A 265 19.94 35.32 -33.98
C PRO A 265 20.72 36.48 -34.60
N GLN A 266 20.22 37.02 -35.72
CA GLN A 266 20.72 38.28 -36.29
C GLN A 266 20.78 39.37 -35.20
N GLY A 267 21.90 40.08 -35.13
CA GLY A 267 22.09 41.20 -34.21
C GLY A 267 22.27 40.81 -32.74
N ALA A 268 22.44 39.52 -32.42
CA ALA A 268 22.57 39.05 -31.05
C ALA A 268 23.73 39.68 -30.24
N TYR A 269 24.79 40.16 -30.91
CA TYR A 269 25.97 40.76 -30.28
C TYR A 269 26.13 42.26 -30.55
N LYS A 270 25.50 42.78 -31.61
CA LYS A 270 25.51 44.19 -31.96
C LYS A 270 24.31 44.49 -32.85
N GLY A 271 23.55 45.54 -32.56
CA GLY A 271 22.33 45.87 -33.32
C GLY A 271 22.55 46.65 -34.61
N ASN A 272 23.60 47.47 -34.71
CA ASN A 272 23.88 48.28 -35.91
C ASN A 272 25.39 48.57 -36.12
N PRO A 273 26.01 48.10 -37.22
CA PRO A 273 25.47 47.07 -38.10
C PRO A 273 25.22 45.78 -37.30
N ALA A 274 24.22 45.00 -37.71
CA ALA A 274 23.85 43.77 -37.03
C ALA A 274 25.04 42.78 -37.01
N VAL A 275 25.34 42.19 -35.85
CA VAL A 275 26.30 41.09 -35.72
C VAL A 275 25.68 39.93 -34.92
N PRO A 276 25.55 38.72 -35.51
CA PRO A 276 25.73 38.44 -36.94
C PRO A 276 24.73 39.25 -37.80
N ASP A 277 25.05 39.42 -39.09
CA ASP A 277 24.25 40.16 -40.06
C ASP A 277 23.02 39.39 -40.56
N GLU A 278 22.99 38.09 -40.33
CA GLU A 278 21.85 37.19 -40.52
C GLU A 278 21.81 36.14 -39.38
N ASP A 279 20.73 35.38 -39.33
CA ASP A 279 20.63 34.23 -38.43
C ASP A 279 21.72 33.19 -38.76
N LEU A 280 22.59 32.90 -37.80
CA LEU A 280 23.79 32.09 -38.04
C LEU A 280 23.61 30.66 -37.48
N PRO A 281 23.55 29.61 -38.34
CA PRO A 281 23.38 28.24 -37.89
C PRO A 281 24.53 27.76 -37.00
N THR A 282 24.20 27.09 -35.90
CA THR A 282 25.18 26.50 -34.99
C THR A 282 24.61 25.31 -34.19
N ILE A 283 25.40 24.81 -33.25
CA ILE A 283 25.08 23.73 -32.32
C ILE A 283 24.79 24.32 -30.94
N ALA A 284 23.81 23.77 -30.24
CA ALA A 284 23.58 24.00 -28.82
C ALA A 284 23.79 22.73 -27.99
N VAL A 285 24.14 22.91 -26.72
CA VAL A 285 24.11 21.88 -25.67
C VAL A 285 23.46 22.45 -24.42
N SER A 286 22.75 21.61 -23.68
CA SER A 286 22.17 22.01 -22.39
C SER A 286 23.27 22.15 -21.32
N ARG A 287 23.28 23.26 -20.58
CA ARG A 287 23.99 23.38 -19.30
C ARG A 287 23.10 22.78 -18.22
N LEU A 288 23.59 21.76 -17.54
CA LEU A 288 22.87 21.02 -16.51
C LEU A 288 23.34 21.43 -15.12
N LEU A 289 22.41 21.43 -14.17
CA LEU A 289 22.72 21.26 -12.77
C LEU A 289 22.65 19.78 -12.44
N VAL A 290 23.75 19.20 -11.99
CA VAL A 290 23.85 17.79 -11.62
C VAL A 290 24.23 17.64 -10.15
N ALA A 291 23.86 16.51 -9.56
CA ALA A 291 24.20 16.13 -8.20
C ALA A 291 24.74 14.69 -8.17
N SER A 292 25.54 14.40 -7.14
CA SER A 292 25.89 13.02 -6.81
C SER A 292 24.63 12.25 -6.38
N ASP A 293 24.54 10.96 -6.72
CA ASP A 293 23.48 10.08 -6.23
C ASP A 293 23.57 9.74 -4.74
N THR A 294 24.67 10.12 -4.08
CA THR A 294 24.85 10.03 -2.63
C THR A 294 24.23 11.19 -1.85
N VAL A 295 23.79 12.27 -2.52
CA VAL A 295 23.18 13.42 -1.85
C VAL A 295 21.75 13.08 -1.40
N ASP A 296 21.40 13.51 -0.19
CA ASP A 296 20.09 13.21 0.38
C ASP A 296 18.93 13.66 -0.51
N LYS A 297 17.98 12.74 -0.70
CA LYS A 297 16.77 12.95 -1.52
C LYS A 297 16.01 14.21 -1.11
N SER A 298 15.88 14.47 0.18
CA SER A 298 15.16 15.65 0.70
C SER A 298 15.87 16.95 0.38
N VAL A 299 17.20 16.98 0.44
CA VAL A 299 18.00 18.18 0.15
C VAL A 299 17.86 18.56 -1.32
N ILE A 300 18.09 17.62 -2.24
CA ILE A 300 17.93 17.90 -3.66
C ILE A 300 16.48 18.25 -4.02
N ARG A 301 15.49 17.60 -3.41
CA ARG A 301 14.06 17.97 -3.62
C ARG A 301 13.81 19.42 -3.26
N GLU A 302 14.33 19.87 -2.11
CA GLU A 302 14.15 21.24 -1.62
C GLU A 302 14.89 22.26 -2.50
N ILE A 303 16.13 21.97 -2.89
CA ILE A 303 16.87 22.81 -3.85
C ILE A 303 16.10 22.92 -5.18
N THR A 304 15.62 21.78 -5.73
CA THR A 304 14.85 21.76 -6.99
C THR A 304 13.58 22.59 -6.87
N ARG A 305 12.88 22.47 -5.73
CA ARG A 305 11.69 23.26 -5.42
C ARG A 305 11.98 24.75 -5.41
N ILE A 306 13.00 25.17 -4.67
CA ILE A 306 13.37 26.58 -4.55
C ILE A 306 13.76 27.15 -5.92
N ILE A 307 14.57 26.43 -6.69
CA ILE A 307 15.00 26.84 -8.03
C ILE A 307 13.80 27.14 -8.93
N LEU A 308 12.84 26.22 -9.02
CA LEU A 308 11.76 26.32 -9.99
C LEU A 308 10.57 27.17 -9.52
N GLU A 309 10.33 27.26 -8.21
CA GLU A 309 9.26 28.11 -7.67
C GLU A 309 9.70 29.57 -7.48
N ASN A 310 10.99 29.87 -7.53
CA ASN A 310 11.54 31.20 -7.24
C ASN A 310 12.47 31.74 -8.34
N TYR A 311 12.22 31.40 -9.61
CA TYR A 311 13.05 31.85 -10.74
C TYR A 311 13.22 33.38 -10.77
N GLN A 312 12.19 34.15 -10.44
CA GLN A 312 12.25 35.62 -10.38
C GLN A 312 13.24 36.10 -9.32
N ALA A 313 13.20 35.51 -8.11
CA ALA A 313 14.13 35.86 -7.04
C ALA A 313 15.57 35.50 -7.41
N ILE A 314 15.78 34.40 -8.16
CA ILE A 314 17.10 34.03 -8.68
C ILE A 314 17.57 35.05 -9.71
N ALA A 315 16.69 35.46 -10.64
CA ALA A 315 17.00 36.47 -11.64
C ALA A 315 17.37 37.82 -10.99
N ASP A 316 16.72 38.18 -9.89
CA ASP A 316 17.01 39.40 -9.14
C ASP A 316 18.27 39.30 -8.26
N ALA A 317 18.72 38.07 -7.92
CA ALA A 317 19.94 37.82 -7.17
C ALA A 317 21.21 37.72 -8.05
N VAL A 318 21.06 37.69 -9.38
CA VAL A 318 22.17 37.78 -10.34
C VAL A 318 22.94 39.09 -10.14
N SER A 319 24.27 39.01 -10.20
CA SER A 319 25.14 40.17 -10.00
C SER A 319 24.82 41.29 -11.00
N PRO A 320 24.66 42.56 -10.55
CA PRO A 320 24.50 43.71 -11.44
C PRO A 320 25.69 43.93 -12.38
N GLU A 321 26.86 43.34 -12.10
CA GLU A 321 28.05 43.41 -12.95
C GLU A 321 27.94 42.53 -14.21
N HIS A 322 26.99 41.58 -14.21
CA HIS A 322 26.72 40.64 -15.30
C HIS A 322 25.23 40.64 -15.70
N PRO A 323 24.66 41.80 -16.11
CA PRO A 323 23.23 41.91 -16.42
C PRO A 323 22.80 40.99 -17.59
N GLU A 324 23.72 40.64 -18.49
CA GLU A 324 23.50 39.71 -19.60
C GLU A 324 23.14 38.29 -19.15
N VAL A 325 23.48 37.90 -17.91
CA VAL A 325 23.20 36.57 -17.36
C VAL A 325 21.76 36.47 -16.85
N LYS A 326 21.14 37.58 -16.45
CA LYS A 326 19.80 37.61 -15.86
C LYS A 326 18.73 36.92 -16.72
N PRO A 327 18.64 37.16 -18.04
CA PRO A 327 17.66 36.50 -18.90
C PRO A 327 17.83 34.97 -18.98
N LEU A 328 19.04 34.44 -18.73
CA LEU A 328 19.30 33.00 -18.80
C LEU A 328 18.53 32.23 -17.73
N VAL A 329 18.22 32.86 -16.59
CA VAL A 329 17.44 32.27 -15.51
C VAL A 329 16.03 31.86 -15.96
N ALA A 330 15.47 32.51 -16.98
CA ALA A 330 14.18 32.12 -17.56
C ALA A 330 14.22 30.75 -18.27
N ASN A 331 15.42 30.22 -18.55
CA ASN A 331 15.60 28.90 -19.16
C ASN A 331 15.77 27.76 -18.14
N LEU A 332 15.72 28.06 -16.84
CA LEU A 332 15.70 27.05 -15.78
C LEU A 332 14.46 26.16 -15.94
N LYS A 333 14.64 24.86 -16.18
CA LYS A 333 13.51 23.96 -16.46
C LYS A 333 13.72 22.52 -16.05
N ASP A 334 12.63 21.76 -16.09
CA ASP A 334 12.65 20.30 -15.96
C ASP A 334 13.50 19.68 -17.09
N PRO A 335 14.49 18.82 -16.77
CA PRO A 335 15.28 18.13 -17.77
C PRO A 335 14.47 17.31 -18.78
N ARG A 336 13.26 16.86 -18.41
CA ARG A 336 12.35 16.11 -19.30
C ARG A 336 11.74 16.98 -20.41
N GLU A 337 11.76 18.30 -20.25
CA GLU A 337 11.34 19.29 -21.25
C GLU A 337 12.49 19.73 -22.17
N SER A 338 13.70 19.18 -21.98
CA SER A 338 14.83 19.44 -22.87
C SER A 338 14.75 18.56 -24.12
N ALA A 339 15.14 19.14 -25.26
CA ALA A 339 15.33 18.38 -26.51
C ALA A 339 16.64 17.58 -26.53
N SER A 340 17.49 17.77 -25.52
CA SER A 340 18.77 17.10 -25.36
C SER A 340 18.56 15.62 -25.01
N ALA A 341 19.13 14.73 -25.82
CA ALA A 341 19.14 13.30 -25.54
C ALA A 341 20.42 12.90 -24.79
N GLY A 342 20.38 11.77 -24.07
CA GLY A 342 21.55 11.26 -23.35
C GLY A 342 21.87 11.97 -22.02
N LEU A 343 20.90 12.68 -21.45
CA LEU A 343 21.02 13.26 -20.11
C LEU A 343 21.11 12.17 -19.03
N PRO A 344 21.85 12.39 -17.93
CA PRO A 344 21.80 11.49 -16.78
C PRO A 344 20.38 11.31 -16.24
N PRO A 345 20.08 10.16 -15.62
CA PRO A 345 18.81 9.99 -14.93
C PRO A 345 18.59 11.07 -13.87
N LEU A 346 17.33 11.48 -13.70
CA LEU A 346 16.95 12.44 -12.66
C LEU A 346 17.34 11.95 -11.27
N HIS A 347 17.88 12.86 -10.47
CA HIS A 347 18.12 12.62 -9.05
C HIS A 347 16.78 12.27 -8.36
N PRO A 348 16.72 11.29 -7.45
CA PRO A 348 15.47 10.90 -6.78
C PRO A 348 14.75 12.07 -6.08
N GLY A 349 15.51 13.05 -5.59
CA GLY A 349 14.98 14.27 -4.98
C GLY A 349 14.30 15.20 -5.99
N ALA A 350 14.98 15.46 -7.11
CA ALA A 350 14.44 16.28 -8.19
C ALA A 350 13.19 15.62 -8.81
N ARG A 351 13.26 14.31 -9.07
CA ARG A 351 12.12 13.51 -9.53
C ARG A 351 10.91 13.62 -8.59
N ALA A 352 11.13 13.52 -7.28
CA ALA A 352 10.05 13.67 -6.30
C ALA A 352 9.41 15.08 -6.29
N PHE A 353 10.10 16.12 -6.76
CA PHE A 353 9.52 17.44 -6.95
C PHE A 353 8.78 17.57 -8.28
N TYR A 354 9.36 17.03 -9.35
CA TYR A 354 8.80 17.04 -10.69
C TYR A 354 7.53 16.19 -10.82
N ASP A 355 7.43 15.09 -10.07
CA ASP A 355 6.28 14.20 -10.04
C ASP A 355 5.27 14.59 -8.94
N ARG A 356 5.40 15.78 -8.32
CA ARG A 356 4.55 16.20 -7.19
C ARG A 356 3.05 16.27 -7.52
N ASN A 357 2.72 16.53 -8.77
CA ASN A 357 1.34 16.63 -9.26
C ASN A 357 0.85 15.30 -9.85
N GLN A 358 1.71 14.28 -9.92
CA GLN A 358 1.28 12.95 -10.36
C GLN A 358 0.54 12.28 -9.19
N PRO A 359 -0.61 11.64 -9.45
CA PRO A 359 -1.34 10.93 -8.41
C PRO A 359 -0.44 9.87 -7.81
N SER A 360 -0.42 9.77 -6.48
CA SER A 360 0.29 8.67 -5.80
C SER A 360 -0.31 7.32 -6.22
N PHE A 361 0.43 6.21 -6.07
CA PHE A 361 -0.10 4.86 -6.36
C PHE A 361 -1.49 4.62 -5.74
N VAL A 362 -1.70 5.07 -4.49
CA VAL A 362 -2.99 4.94 -3.80
C VAL A 362 -4.07 5.79 -4.46
N GLN A 363 -3.74 6.99 -4.92
CA GLN A 363 -4.68 7.90 -5.58
C GLN A 363 -5.02 7.43 -7.00
N GLU A 364 -4.02 6.95 -7.75
CA GLU A 364 -4.19 6.37 -9.09
C GLU A 364 -5.02 5.08 -9.03
N ASN A 365 -4.87 4.30 -7.96
CA ASN A 365 -5.55 3.01 -7.78
C ASN A 365 -6.67 3.05 -6.72
N ALA A 366 -7.17 4.23 -6.36
CA ALA A 366 -8.16 4.40 -5.28
C ALA A 366 -9.43 3.59 -5.55
N ASP A 367 -9.89 3.58 -6.80
CA ASP A 367 -11.09 2.84 -7.23
C ASP A 367 -10.89 1.32 -7.09
N TYR A 368 -9.71 0.81 -7.46
CA TYR A 368 -9.38 -0.61 -7.30
C TYR A 368 -9.26 -1.00 -5.82
N LEU A 369 -8.61 -0.16 -5.00
CA LEU A 369 -8.49 -0.40 -3.56
C LEU A 369 -9.86 -0.35 -2.87
N ALA A 370 -10.73 0.58 -3.26
CA ALA A 370 -12.10 0.66 -2.78
C ALA A 370 -12.89 -0.60 -3.17
N LEU A 371 -12.78 -1.06 -4.42
CA LEU A 371 -13.41 -2.30 -4.89
C LEU A 371 -12.94 -3.52 -4.10
N ILE A 372 -11.64 -3.66 -3.84
CA ILE A 372 -11.09 -4.74 -3.00
C ILE A 372 -11.67 -4.67 -1.59
N LEU A 373 -11.71 -3.48 -0.98
CA LEU A 373 -12.29 -3.29 0.35
C LEU A 373 -13.79 -3.63 0.37
N THR A 374 -14.55 -3.22 -0.65
CA THR A 374 -15.97 -3.56 -0.78
C THR A 374 -16.17 -5.07 -0.92
N ILE A 375 -15.36 -5.76 -1.71
CA ILE A 375 -15.42 -7.23 -1.83
C ILE A 375 -15.11 -7.88 -0.48
N ILE A 376 -14.12 -7.41 0.26
CA ILE A 376 -13.79 -7.93 1.60
C ILE A 376 -14.97 -7.74 2.56
N LEU A 377 -15.59 -6.56 2.58
CA LEU A 377 -16.72 -6.26 3.45
C LEU A 377 -17.98 -7.08 3.08
N ILE A 378 -18.27 -7.23 1.78
CA ILE A 378 -19.38 -8.08 1.30
C ILE A 378 -19.12 -9.54 1.69
N THR A 379 -17.91 -10.04 1.48
CA THR A 379 -17.52 -11.42 1.80
C THR A 379 -17.65 -11.67 3.30
N PHE A 380 -17.19 -10.73 4.13
CA PHE A 380 -17.31 -10.83 5.59
C PHE A 380 -18.79 -10.83 6.04
N SER A 381 -19.61 -9.95 5.45
CA SER A 381 -21.05 -9.90 5.70
C SER A 381 -21.74 -11.21 5.32
N TRP A 382 -21.41 -11.76 4.15
CA TRP A 382 -21.89 -13.04 3.67
C TRP A 382 -21.50 -14.20 4.59
N ILE A 383 -20.24 -14.28 5.02
CA ILE A 383 -19.77 -15.32 5.96
C ILE A 383 -20.56 -15.25 7.28
N ARG A 384 -20.77 -14.04 7.81
CA ARG A 384 -21.57 -13.83 9.02
C ARG A 384 -23.02 -14.26 8.83
N GLN A 385 -23.62 -13.93 7.67
CA GLN A 385 -25.00 -14.29 7.35
C GLN A 385 -25.17 -15.81 7.20
N ILE A 386 -24.24 -16.49 6.52
CA ILE A 386 -24.21 -17.95 6.37
C ILE A 386 -24.12 -18.61 7.75
N LYS A 387 -23.24 -18.12 8.63
CA LYS A 387 -23.16 -18.62 10.01
C LYS A 387 -24.49 -18.46 10.75
N GLY A 388 -25.17 -17.32 10.60
CA GLY A 388 -26.50 -17.09 11.19
C GLY A 388 -27.58 -18.02 10.64
N TRP A 389 -27.57 -18.30 9.33
CA TRP A 389 -28.48 -19.28 8.72
C TRP A 389 -28.25 -20.70 9.22
N MET A 390 -26.99 -21.11 9.39
CA MET A 390 -26.66 -22.40 9.97
C MET A 390 -27.18 -22.50 11.42
N GLU A 391 -26.92 -21.49 12.26
CA GLU A 391 -27.41 -21.47 13.65
C GLU A 391 -28.94 -21.50 13.74
N SER A 392 -29.64 -20.78 12.85
CA SER A 392 -31.11 -20.77 12.81
C SER A 392 -31.68 -22.11 12.35
N SER A 393 -31.07 -22.75 11.35
CA SER A 393 -31.51 -24.06 10.85
C SER A 393 -31.40 -25.13 11.93
N ARG A 394 -30.30 -25.11 12.72
CA ARG A 394 -30.11 -26.02 13.86
C ARG A 394 -31.16 -25.84 14.95
N LYS A 395 -31.63 -24.60 15.16
CA LYS A 395 -32.70 -24.30 16.12
C LYS A 395 -34.06 -24.78 15.62
N ASN A 396 -34.40 -24.52 14.36
CA ASN A 396 -35.67 -24.94 13.77
C ASN A 396 -35.84 -26.46 13.79
N GLU A 397 -34.79 -27.22 13.48
CA GLU A 397 -34.86 -28.68 13.51
C GLU A 397 -35.06 -29.22 14.94
N ALA A 398 -34.40 -28.60 15.93
CA ALA A 398 -34.63 -28.94 17.33
C ALA A 398 -36.05 -28.62 17.80
N ASP A 399 -36.60 -27.48 17.40
CA ASP A 399 -37.96 -27.06 17.73
C ASP A 399 -38.99 -28.01 17.11
N GLU A 400 -38.73 -28.55 15.91
CA GLU A 400 -39.59 -29.55 15.27
C GLU A 400 -39.68 -30.85 16.08
N TYR A 401 -38.55 -31.35 16.60
CA TYR A 401 -38.55 -32.53 17.47
C TYR A 401 -39.29 -32.26 18.79
N ILE A 402 -39.10 -31.08 19.40
CA ILE A 402 -39.80 -30.67 20.63
C ILE A 402 -41.31 -30.62 20.38
N GLN A 403 -41.75 -29.95 19.31
CA GLN A 403 -43.16 -29.84 18.97
C GLN A 403 -43.77 -31.21 18.66
N SER A 404 -43.05 -32.08 17.95
CA SER A 404 -43.52 -33.43 17.63
C SER A 404 -43.73 -34.27 18.89
N ALA A 405 -42.82 -34.21 19.86
CA ALA A 405 -42.97 -34.88 21.15
C ALA A 405 -44.20 -34.35 21.94
N ILE A 406 -44.34 -33.02 22.03
CA ILE A 406 -45.48 -32.39 22.74
C ILE A 406 -46.82 -32.68 22.05
N ASN A 407 -46.86 -32.74 20.72
CA ASN A 407 -48.08 -33.02 19.98
C ASN A 407 -48.55 -34.47 20.20
N LEU A 408 -47.63 -35.43 20.29
CA LEU A 408 -47.96 -36.81 20.64
C LEU A 408 -48.53 -36.94 22.05
N MET A 409 -48.08 -36.11 22.99
CA MET A 409 -48.68 -36.02 24.33
C MET A 409 -50.11 -35.47 24.31
N LYS A 410 -50.45 -34.56 23.38
CA LYS A 410 -51.79 -33.94 23.31
C LYS A 410 -52.80 -34.73 22.48
N ALA A 411 -52.36 -35.70 21.69
CA ALA A 411 -53.21 -36.47 20.79
C ALA A 411 -54.09 -37.46 21.58
N ASN A 412 -55.30 -37.02 21.95
CA ASN A 412 -56.27 -37.84 22.67
C ASN A 412 -56.87 -38.90 21.73
N SER A 413 -56.21 -40.06 21.60
CA SER A 413 -56.73 -41.17 20.81
C SER A 413 -56.25 -42.52 21.35
N GLY A 414 -57.18 -43.47 21.45
CA GLY A 414 -57.09 -44.75 22.18
C GLY A 414 -56.06 -45.78 21.69
N ASN A 415 -54.98 -45.35 21.05
CA ASN A 415 -53.85 -46.19 20.66
C ASN A 415 -52.54 -45.67 21.27
N LEU A 416 -52.47 -45.68 22.61
CA LEU A 416 -51.31 -45.23 23.39
C LEU A 416 -50.01 -45.97 23.02
N GLU A 417 -50.11 -47.24 22.61
CA GLU A 417 -48.94 -48.02 22.16
C GLU A 417 -48.32 -47.45 20.88
N ASN A 418 -49.15 -46.96 19.94
CA ASN A 418 -48.67 -46.33 18.72
C ASN A 418 -47.99 -44.97 19.01
N HIS A 419 -48.53 -44.19 19.94
CA HIS A 419 -47.92 -42.93 20.36
C HIS A 419 -46.54 -43.15 21.00
N GLN A 420 -46.38 -44.19 21.81
CA GLN A 420 -45.10 -44.55 22.41
C GLN A 420 -44.06 -44.94 21.35
N LYS A 421 -44.43 -45.78 20.36
CA LYS A 421 -43.54 -46.14 19.25
C LYS A 421 -43.12 -44.92 18.43
N GLN A 422 -44.05 -44.02 18.14
CA GLN A 422 -43.75 -42.78 17.41
C GLN A 422 -42.85 -41.84 18.20
N LEU A 423 -43.03 -41.75 19.52
CA LEU A 423 -42.20 -40.93 20.40
C LEU A 423 -40.75 -41.47 20.44
N ASP A 424 -40.56 -42.79 20.49
CA ASP A 424 -39.24 -43.42 20.46
C ASP A 424 -38.54 -43.28 19.09
N GLU A 425 -39.31 -43.29 17.99
CA GLU A 425 -38.78 -42.96 16.66
C GLU A 425 -38.31 -41.50 16.57
N ILE A 426 -39.06 -40.55 17.13
CA ILE A 426 -38.66 -39.14 17.19
C ILE A 426 -37.38 -38.98 18.02
N PHE A 427 -37.26 -39.69 19.15
CA PHE A 427 -36.05 -39.69 19.95
C PHE A 427 -34.83 -40.19 19.16
N LYS A 428 -34.98 -41.28 18.40
CA LYS A 428 -33.92 -41.80 17.55
C LYS A 428 -33.50 -40.78 16.48
N LYS A 429 -34.46 -40.16 15.79
CA LYS A 429 -34.19 -39.11 14.79
C LYS A 429 -33.47 -37.90 15.39
N ALA A 430 -33.87 -37.47 16.58
CA ALA A 430 -33.22 -36.38 17.29
C ALA A 430 -31.79 -36.74 17.74
N ALA A 431 -31.55 -38.00 18.15
CA ALA A 431 -30.21 -38.48 18.50
C ALA A 431 -29.28 -38.54 17.27
N ASP A 432 -29.79 -39.02 16.13
CA ASP A 432 -29.06 -39.01 14.85
C ASP A 432 -28.75 -37.57 14.42
N ALA A 433 -29.70 -36.64 14.56
CA ALA A 433 -29.49 -35.22 14.26
C ALA A 433 -28.45 -34.56 15.19
N LEU A 434 -28.28 -35.02 16.43
CA LEU A 434 -27.22 -34.54 17.31
C LEU A 434 -25.84 -35.05 16.86
N ILE A 435 -25.76 -36.32 16.45
CA ILE A 435 -24.54 -36.94 15.92
C ILE A 435 -24.10 -36.24 14.64
N ASP A 436 -25.04 -35.91 13.75
CA ASP A 436 -24.81 -35.16 12.51
C ASP A 436 -24.52 -33.66 12.76
N GLU A 437 -24.44 -33.22 14.02
CA GLU A 437 -24.33 -31.83 14.45
C GLU A 437 -25.45 -30.89 13.93
N ARG A 438 -26.54 -31.46 13.39
CA ARG A 438 -27.70 -30.71 12.90
C ARG A 438 -28.51 -30.06 14.03
N ILE A 439 -28.38 -30.54 15.26
CA ILE A 439 -28.86 -29.84 16.46
C ILE A 439 -27.72 -29.63 17.47
N SER A 440 -27.90 -28.72 18.42
CA SER A 440 -26.91 -28.49 19.49
C SER A 440 -27.13 -29.43 20.68
N GLN A 441 -26.10 -29.65 21.50
CA GLN A 441 -26.24 -30.42 22.76
C GLN A 441 -27.26 -29.79 23.71
N GLU A 442 -27.31 -28.46 23.77
CA GLU A 442 -28.28 -27.74 24.60
C GLU A 442 -29.72 -27.95 24.09
N SER A 443 -29.91 -27.86 22.77
CA SER A 443 -31.18 -28.12 22.11
C SER A 443 -31.66 -29.56 22.32
N PHE A 444 -30.77 -30.54 22.18
CA PHE A 444 -31.08 -31.94 22.45
C PHE A 444 -31.43 -32.18 23.92
N ARG A 445 -30.76 -31.48 24.86
CA ARG A 445 -31.11 -31.55 26.28
C ARG A 445 -32.55 -31.06 26.52
N THR A 446 -32.93 -29.93 25.93
CA THR A 446 -34.30 -29.41 26.02
C THR A 446 -35.31 -30.36 25.40
N PHE A 447 -35.01 -30.92 24.23
CA PHE A 447 -35.83 -31.97 23.61
C PHE A 447 -35.97 -33.21 24.51
N ASN A 448 -34.89 -33.68 25.12
CA ASN A 448 -34.91 -34.85 25.99
C ASN A 448 -35.81 -34.65 27.21
N GLU A 449 -35.83 -33.43 27.79
CA GLU A 449 -36.76 -33.09 28.86
C GLU A 449 -38.22 -33.09 28.37
N ALA A 450 -38.49 -32.59 27.16
CA ALA A 450 -39.81 -32.69 26.54
C ALA A 450 -40.22 -34.15 26.22
N TYR A 451 -39.29 -34.98 25.74
CA TYR A 451 -39.49 -36.42 25.49
C TYR A 451 -39.84 -37.15 26.79
N LYS A 452 -39.06 -36.97 27.86
CA LYS A 452 -39.35 -37.57 29.18
C LYS A 452 -40.73 -37.16 29.69
N THR A 453 -41.03 -35.86 29.63
CA THR A 453 -42.33 -35.34 30.06
C THR A 453 -43.48 -35.95 29.26
N SER A 454 -43.31 -36.08 27.94
CA SER A 454 -44.31 -36.67 27.04
C SER A 454 -44.49 -38.16 27.31
N ARG A 455 -43.39 -38.89 27.56
CA ARG A 455 -43.43 -40.31 27.90
C ARG A 455 -44.11 -40.57 29.25
N GLU A 456 -43.75 -39.80 30.27
CA GLU A 456 -44.40 -39.86 31.58
C GLU A 456 -45.89 -39.51 31.53
N ALA A 457 -46.30 -38.59 30.64
CA ALA A 457 -47.70 -38.29 30.42
C ALA A 457 -48.45 -39.45 29.75
N ILE A 458 -47.88 -40.05 28.70
CA ILE A 458 -48.45 -41.24 28.02
C ILE A 458 -48.57 -42.43 28.99
N ASP A 459 -47.53 -42.68 29.80
CA ASP A 459 -47.55 -43.78 30.79
C ASP A 459 -48.60 -43.55 31.88
N ARG A 460 -48.79 -42.30 32.35
CA ARG A 460 -49.87 -41.94 33.28
C ARG A 460 -51.25 -42.14 32.67
N GLU A 461 -51.45 -41.72 31.42
CA GLU A 461 -52.72 -41.92 30.72
C GLU A 461 -53.04 -43.40 30.50
N ARG A 462 -52.01 -44.22 30.23
CA ARG A 462 -52.14 -45.67 30.15
C ARG A 462 -52.59 -46.29 31.48
N GLN A 463 -51.99 -45.87 32.59
CA GLN A 463 -52.39 -46.32 33.94
C GLN A 463 -53.84 -45.94 34.24
N LEU A 464 -54.22 -44.69 33.98
CA LEU A 464 -55.59 -44.22 34.19
C LEU A 464 -56.60 -45.00 33.32
N ASN A 465 -56.29 -45.27 32.05
CA ASN A 465 -57.14 -46.08 31.18
C ASN A 465 -57.27 -47.53 31.68
N GLN A 466 -56.19 -48.12 32.19
CA GLN A 466 -56.21 -49.47 32.74
C GLN A 466 -57.04 -49.54 34.04
N GLU A 467 -56.89 -48.56 34.94
CA GLU A 467 -57.71 -48.44 36.14
C GLU A 467 -59.20 -48.25 35.80
N GLN A 468 -59.53 -47.45 34.78
CA GLN A 468 -60.91 -47.28 34.31
C GLN A 468 -61.50 -48.57 33.74
N ILE A 469 -60.73 -49.33 32.97
CA ILE A 469 -61.16 -50.63 32.44
C ILE A 469 -61.42 -51.61 33.60
N GLU A 470 -60.50 -51.72 34.55
CA GLU A 470 -60.66 -52.58 35.73
C GLU A 470 -61.87 -52.18 36.58
N HIS A 471 -62.08 -50.88 36.81
CA HIS A 471 -63.25 -50.38 37.53
C HIS A 471 -64.55 -50.76 36.80
N LYS A 472 -64.60 -50.57 35.47
CA LYS A 472 -65.77 -50.91 34.65
C LYS A 472 -66.06 -52.42 34.66
N GLN A 473 -65.03 -53.25 34.59
CA GLN A 473 -65.15 -54.72 34.70
C GLN A 473 -65.66 -55.15 36.08
N ARG A 474 -65.17 -54.52 37.17
CA ARG A 474 -65.66 -54.77 38.53
C ARG A 474 -67.11 -54.36 38.72
N GLU A 475 -67.51 -53.20 38.19
CA GLU A 475 -68.88 -52.70 38.26
C GLU A 475 -69.85 -53.62 37.50
N LEU A 476 -69.46 -54.09 36.31
CA LEU A 476 -70.23 -55.04 35.52
C LEU A 476 -70.43 -56.35 36.28
N SER A 477 -69.37 -56.90 36.87
CA SER A 477 -69.44 -58.11 37.71
C SER A 477 -70.34 -57.91 38.95
N ALA A 478 -70.22 -56.76 39.62
CA ALA A 478 -71.07 -56.43 40.77
C ALA A 478 -72.55 -56.33 40.39
N SER A 479 -72.87 -55.81 39.21
CA SER A 479 -74.23 -55.79 38.65
C SER A 479 -74.80 -57.20 38.50
N TYR A 480 -74.01 -58.14 37.97
CA TYR A 480 -74.42 -59.54 37.84
C TYR A 480 -74.57 -60.26 39.19
N ILE A 481 -73.66 -60.00 40.15
CA ILE A 481 -73.80 -60.49 41.52
C ILE A 481 -75.11 -60.00 42.12
N LYS A 482 -75.43 -58.71 41.96
CA LYS A 482 -76.67 -58.11 42.44
C LYS A 482 -77.90 -58.75 41.79
N ALA A 483 -77.86 -59.01 40.48
CA ALA A 483 -78.96 -59.67 39.77
C ALA A 483 -79.25 -61.07 40.34
N ILE A 484 -78.23 -61.86 40.65
CA ILE A 484 -78.39 -63.19 41.27
C ILE A 484 -78.94 -63.08 42.71
N VAL A 485 -78.46 -62.13 43.50
CA VAL A 485 -78.93 -61.93 44.89
C VAL A 485 -80.37 -61.42 44.92
N GLU A 486 -80.80 -60.58 43.96
CA GLU A 486 -82.19 -60.11 43.87
C GLU A 486 -83.16 -61.25 43.50
N LEU A 487 -82.74 -62.22 42.68
CA LEU A 487 -83.53 -63.41 42.37
C LEU A 487 -83.88 -64.24 43.63
N LEU A 488 -83.00 -64.27 44.64
CA LEU A 488 -83.26 -64.92 45.93
C LEU A 488 -84.28 -64.18 46.82
N ARG A 489 -84.33 -62.84 46.71
CA ARG A 489 -85.09 -62.00 47.64
C ARG A 489 -86.55 -61.83 47.25
N ASN A 490 -86.89 -61.96 45.97
CA ASN A 490 -88.19 -61.53 45.42
C ASN A 490 -89.04 -62.65 44.75
N SER A 491 -88.70 -63.93 44.90
CA SER A 491 -89.37 -65.01 44.17
C SER A 491 -90.29 -65.87 45.07
N ASN A 492 -91.57 -65.93 44.70
CA ASN A 492 -92.52 -67.01 45.08
C ASN A 492 -92.43 -68.19 44.09
N ASP A 493 -91.35 -68.24 43.29
CA ASP A 493 -91.19 -69.17 42.18
C ASP A 493 -90.77 -70.57 42.67
N SER A 494 -91.21 -71.60 41.94
CA SER A 494 -90.80 -72.99 42.18
C SER A 494 -89.30 -73.19 41.99
N LYS A 495 -88.70 -74.10 42.76
CA LYS A 495 -87.25 -74.39 42.82
C LYS A 495 -86.58 -74.50 41.44
N ASP A 496 -87.23 -75.19 40.51
CA ASP A 496 -86.68 -75.44 39.18
C ASP A 496 -86.57 -74.15 38.33
N ILE A 497 -87.49 -73.20 38.51
CA ILE A 497 -87.52 -71.93 37.75
C ILE A 497 -86.41 -70.98 38.26
N LEU A 498 -86.21 -70.93 39.57
CA LEU A 498 -85.14 -70.15 40.19
C LEU A 498 -83.75 -70.64 39.77
N GLN A 499 -83.57 -71.96 39.77
CA GLN A 499 -82.30 -72.56 39.36
C GLN A 499 -82.00 -72.29 37.88
N GLN A 500 -83.01 -72.42 37.00
CA GLN A 500 -82.86 -72.12 35.57
C GLN A 500 -82.48 -70.65 35.29
N ARG A 501 -83.02 -69.68 36.05
CA ARG A 501 -82.68 -68.26 35.91
C ARG A 501 -81.26 -67.95 36.39
N VAL A 502 -80.85 -68.52 37.51
CA VAL A 502 -79.49 -68.36 38.06
C VAL A 502 -78.45 -68.97 37.12
N ASP A 503 -78.74 -70.11 36.49
CA ASP A 503 -77.88 -70.72 35.46
C ASP A 503 -77.81 -69.89 34.17
N THR A 504 -78.89 -69.19 33.81
CA THR A 504 -78.89 -68.26 32.68
C THR A 504 -77.95 -67.08 32.93
N VAL A 505 -77.98 -66.48 34.13
CA VAL A 505 -77.06 -65.40 34.50
C VAL A 505 -75.61 -65.89 34.54
N LEU A 506 -75.35 -67.13 35.00
CA LEU A 506 -74.03 -67.73 34.92
C LEU A 506 -73.54 -67.85 33.47
N LYS A 507 -74.40 -68.26 32.55
CA LYS A 507 -74.07 -68.37 31.13
C LYS A 507 -73.71 -67.01 30.52
N GLU A 508 -74.48 -65.96 30.80
CA GLU A 508 -74.18 -64.60 30.34
C GLU A 508 -72.84 -64.08 30.89
N VAL A 509 -72.56 -64.31 32.17
CA VAL A 509 -71.29 -63.87 32.79
C VAL A 509 -70.09 -64.66 32.25
N ALA A 510 -70.28 -65.95 31.93
CA ALA A 510 -69.25 -66.74 31.26
C ALA A 510 -68.97 -66.24 29.84
N GLU A 511 -69.99 -65.86 29.08
CA GLU A 511 -69.83 -65.23 27.76
C GLU A 511 -69.08 -63.89 27.88
N LYS A 512 -69.39 -63.09 28.91
CA LYS A 512 -68.71 -61.82 29.19
C LYS A 512 -67.27 -61.95 29.65
N LEU A 513 -66.90 -63.05 30.31
CA LEU A 513 -65.50 -63.39 30.59
C LEU A 513 -64.73 -63.72 29.29
N VAL A 514 -65.35 -64.46 28.36
CA VAL A 514 -64.71 -64.86 27.10
C VAL A 514 -64.38 -63.65 26.21
N VAL A 515 -65.23 -62.62 26.22
CA VAL A 515 -64.98 -61.36 25.50
C VAL A 515 -64.20 -60.32 26.34
N GLU A 516 -63.62 -60.74 27.46
CA GLU A 516 -62.82 -59.89 28.37
C GLU A 516 -63.55 -58.65 28.93
N GLU A 517 -64.89 -58.65 28.91
CA GLU A 517 -65.70 -57.61 29.55
C GLU A 517 -65.78 -57.77 31.08
N ILE A 518 -65.38 -58.93 31.61
CA ILE A 518 -65.22 -59.22 33.04
C ILE A 518 -63.84 -59.84 33.25
N SER A 519 -63.10 -59.38 34.26
CA SER A 519 -61.80 -59.98 34.59
C SER A 519 -61.95 -61.37 35.22
N GLN A 520 -60.94 -62.23 35.08
CA GLN A 520 -60.93 -63.56 35.72
C GLN A 520 -61.15 -63.49 37.23
N GLU A 521 -60.59 -62.47 37.89
CA GLU A 521 -60.77 -62.22 39.32
C GLU A 521 -62.22 -61.83 39.64
N SER A 522 -62.80 -60.92 38.85
CA SER A 522 -64.20 -60.51 39.02
C SER A 522 -65.18 -61.67 38.77
N PHE A 523 -64.90 -62.50 37.77
CA PHE A 523 -65.64 -63.72 37.48
C PHE A 523 -65.57 -64.73 38.63
N ARG A 524 -64.39 -64.91 39.24
CA ARG A 524 -64.22 -65.78 40.41
C ARG A 524 -65.10 -65.32 41.58
N THR A 525 -65.11 -64.02 41.88
CA THR A 525 -65.97 -63.43 42.90
C THR A 525 -67.45 -63.65 42.58
N PHE A 526 -67.84 -63.50 41.31
CA PHE A 526 -69.20 -63.81 40.86
C PHE A 526 -69.56 -65.30 41.05
N ILE A 527 -68.64 -66.22 40.74
CA ILE A 527 -68.86 -67.67 40.92
C ILE A 527 -69.07 -68.03 42.39
N GLU A 528 -68.35 -67.40 43.32
CA GLU A 528 -68.57 -67.61 44.76
C GLU A 528 -69.96 -67.14 45.20
N ALA A 529 -70.42 -65.99 44.71
CA ALA A 529 -71.76 -65.49 44.95
C ALA A 529 -72.83 -66.40 44.31
N TYR A 530 -72.62 -66.88 43.09
CA TYR A 530 -73.47 -67.84 42.39
C TYR A 530 -73.58 -69.15 43.18
N LYS A 531 -72.46 -69.74 43.65
CA LYS A 531 -72.46 -70.98 44.44
C LYS A 531 -73.22 -70.81 45.74
N THR A 532 -72.93 -69.72 46.47
CA THR A 532 -73.64 -69.38 47.71
C THR A 532 -75.14 -69.26 47.47
N THR A 533 -75.53 -68.60 46.37
CA THR A 533 -76.93 -68.43 46.00
C THR A 533 -77.60 -69.74 45.63
N ARG A 534 -76.94 -70.57 44.82
CA ARG A 534 -77.41 -71.89 44.42
C ARG A 534 -77.59 -72.80 45.64
N ASP A 535 -76.63 -72.81 46.55
CA ASP A 535 -76.68 -73.63 47.76
C ASP A 535 -77.78 -73.14 48.72
N ALA A 536 -78.03 -71.83 48.80
CA ALA A 536 -79.17 -71.25 49.53
C ALA A 536 -80.54 -71.64 48.93
N ILE A 537 -80.67 -71.72 47.60
CA ILE A 537 -81.87 -72.24 46.93
C ILE A 537 -82.12 -73.71 47.28
N VAL A 538 -81.05 -74.51 47.40
CA VAL A 538 -81.14 -75.93 47.76
C VAL A 538 -81.54 -76.12 49.23
N GLY A 539 -81.12 -75.22 50.14
CA GLY A 539 -81.35 -75.35 51.58
C GLY A 539 -82.64 -74.75 52.16
N ARG A 540 -83.42 -73.96 51.41
CA ARG A 540 -84.52 -73.12 51.96
C ARG A 540 -85.77 -73.86 52.47
N LEU A 541 -85.90 -75.18 52.31
CA LEU A 541 -87.03 -75.98 52.83
C LEU A 541 -86.60 -77.43 53.11
N GLY A 542 -85.62 -77.61 53.98
CA GLY A 542 -85.35 -78.88 54.68
C GLY A 542 -86.12 -78.97 55.98
#